data_AF-A0A521I5N3-F1
#
_entry.id   AF-A0A521I5N3-F1
#
_cell.length_a   1.000
_cell.length_b   1.000
_cell.length_c   1.000
_cell.angle_alpha   90.00
_cell.angle_beta   90.00
_cell.angle_gamma   90.00
#
_symmetry.space_group_name_H-M   'P 1'
#
loop_
_entity.id
_entity.type
_entity.pdbx_description
1 polymer ?
#
loop_
_entity_poly.entity_id
_entity_poly.type
_entity_poly.pdbx_seq_one_letter_code
_entity_poly.pdbx_strand_id
1 'polypeptide(L)' 'MSNSAKEIGKGNYSTADKHFAARQSHWFRVKGNKLAEHWATREDLPVLVQLGVIKLPGTQVV' A
#
# COMPACT_ATOMS: atom_id res chain seq x y z
N MET A 1 -27.37 -27.30 10.80
CA MET A 1 -26.37 -27.94 9.93
C MET A 1 -25.28 -26.92 9.64
N SER A 2 -24.03 -27.36 9.82
CA SER A 2 -22.78 -26.63 9.61
C SER A 2 -22.71 -25.97 8.22
N ASN A 3 -22.10 -24.78 8.13
CA ASN A 3 -20.96 -24.66 7.23
C ASN A 3 -19.95 -23.60 7.67
N SER A 4 -18.80 -24.14 8.09
CA SER A 4 -17.52 -23.47 8.24
C SER A 4 -17.00 -23.10 6.85
N ALA A 5 -16.93 -21.81 6.53
CA ALA A 5 -16.15 -21.28 5.42
C ALA A 5 -15.41 -20.04 5.91
N LYS A 6 -14.14 -20.25 6.20
CA LYS A 6 -13.13 -19.29 6.60
C LYS A 6 -12.88 -18.31 5.43
N GLU A 7 -13.70 -17.27 5.27
CA GLU A 7 -13.44 -16.20 4.31
C GLU A 7 -12.34 -15.28 4.89
N ILE A 8 -11.11 -15.57 4.52
CA ILE A 8 -9.96 -14.68 4.65
C ILE A 8 -10.26 -13.37 3.92
N GLY A 9 -10.73 -12.36 4.67
CA GLY A 9 -10.65 -10.94 4.35
C GLY A 9 -10.95 -10.53 2.91
N LYS A 10 -12.24 -10.44 2.55
CA LYS A 10 -12.66 -9.43 1.56
C LYS A 10 -12.36 -8.06 2.16
N GLY A 11 -11.16 -7.54 1.89
CA GLY A 11 -10.75 -6.21 2.31
C GLY A 11 -11.66 -5.19 1.66
N ASN A 12 -12.58 -4.61 2.44
CA ASN A 12 -13.26 -3.38 2.08
C ASN A 12 -12.23 -2.23 2.14
N TYR A 13 -11.36 -2.14 1.14
CA TYR A 13 -10.48 -1.00 0.95
C TYR A 13 -11.34 0.15 0.43
N SER A 14 -12.11 0.79 1.31
CA SER A 14 -12.74 2.06 1.00
C SER A 14 -11.62 3.10 0.87
N THR A 15 -11.20 3.37 -0.37
CA THR A 15 -10.20 4.38 -0.71
C THR A 15 -10.82 5.76 -0.94
N ALA A 16 -12.15 5.88 -0.94
CA ALA A 16 -12.82 7.09 -1.37
C ALA A 16 -12.78 8.23 -0.33
N ASP A 17 -12.85 7.91 0.97
CA ASP A 17 -13.01 8.93 2.03
C ASP A 17 -11.78 9.08 2.95
N LYS A 18 -10.71 8.32 2.72
CA LYS A 18 -9.48 8.38 3.53
C LYS A 18 -8.31 8.87 2.68
N HIS A 19 -7.86 10.08 2.99
CA HIS A 19 -6.62 10.60 2.44
C HIS A 19 -5.42 9.82 2.99
N PHE A 20 -4.44 9.55 2.13
CA PHE A 20 -3.15 9.01 2.53
C PHE A 20 -2.02 9.79 1.84
N ALA A 21 -0.86 9.81 2.46
CA ALA A 21 0.36 10.38 1.89
C ALA A 21 1.33 9.27 1.50
N ALA A 22 1.91 9.38 0.29
CA ALA A 22 2.94 8.49 -0.21
C ALA A 22 4.17 9.31 -0.61
N ARG A 23 5.32 8.99 -0.01
CA ARG A 23 6.60 9.63 -0.32
C ARG A 23 7.40 8.70 -1.23
N GLN A 24 7.78 9.22 -2.39
CA GLN A 24 8.49 8.46 -3.40
C GLN A 24 9.49 9.37 -4.10
N SER A 25 10.60 8.79 -4.54
CA SER A 25 11.57 9.46 -5.41
C SER A 25 11.85 8.55 -6.59
N HIS A 26 11.84 9.15 -7.79
CA HIS A 26 11.97 8.44 -9.04
C HIS A 26 13.16 9.02 -9.81
N TRP A 27 14.01 8.15 -10.31
CA TRP A 27 15.08 8.50 -11.22
C TRP A 27 14.86 7.80 -12.54
N PHE A 28 15.09 8.52 -13.62
CA PHE A 28 14.87 8.04 -14.97
C PHE A 28 16.10 8.29 -15.81
N ARG A 29 16.48 7.30 -16.61
CA ARG A 29 17.38 7.53 -17.74
C ARG A 29 16.56 7.58 -19.02
N VAL A 30 16.66 8.69 -19.75
CA VAL A 30 16.02 8.86 -21.06
C VAL A 30 17.08 8.69 -22.15
N LYS A 31 16.76 7.94 -23.21
CA LYS A 31 17.60 7.79 -24.40
C LYS A 31 16.74 7.87 -25.65
N GLY A 32 17.07 8.78 -26.56
CA GLY A 32 16.32 8.96 -27.82
C GLY A 32 14.83 9.22 -27.59
N ASN A 33 14.50 10.13 -26.66
CA ASN A 33 13.13 10.49 -26.27
C ASN A 33 12.29 9.32 -25.72
N LYS A 34 12.92 8.21 -25.34
CA LYS A 34 12.27 7.08 -24.68
C LYS A 34 12.83 6.89 -23.28
N LEU A 35 11.96 6.48 -22.36
CA LEU A 35 12.37 6.01 -21.05
C LEU A 35 13.13 4.69 -21.20
N ALA A 36 14.39 4.66 -20.76
CA ALA A 36 15.25 3.49 -20.89
C ALA A 36 15.42 2.74 -19.57
N GLU A 37 15.52 3.46 -18.45
CA GLU A 37 15.64 2.87 -17.11
C GLU A 37 14.83 3.71 -16.11
N HIS A 38 14.27 3.03 -15.11
CA HIS A 38 13.52 3.64 -14.01
C HIS A 38 13.95 2.99 -12.69
N TRP A 39 14.37 3.83 -11.75
CA TRP A 39 14.60 3.43 -10.37
C TRP A 39 13.67 4.23 -9.46
N ALA A 40 13.22 3.60 -8.38
CA ALA A 40 12.38 4.25 -7.40
C ALA A 40 12.77 3.86 -5.98
N THR A 41 12.71 4.85 -5.09
CA THR A 41 12.63 4.62 -3.65
C THR A 41 11.24 5.00 -3.19
N ARG A 42 10.56 4.10 -2.47
CA ARG A 42 9.19 4.31 -2.00
C ARG A 42 9.07 3.95 -0.53
N GLU A 43 8.29 4.74 0.20
CA GLU A 43 7.87 4.45 1.56
C GLU A 43 6.55 3.65 1.55
N ASP A 44 6.60 2.39 1.12
CA ASP A 44 5.38 1.58 0.96
C ASP A 44 4.78 1.15 2.32
N LEU A 45 5.60 0.93 3.33
CA LEU A 45 5.12 0.50 4.65
C LEU A 45 4.17 1.54 5.30
N PRO A 46 4.51 2.84 5.41
CA PRO A 46 3.58 3.86 5.88
C PRO A 46 2.27 3.95 5.08
N VAL A 47 2.32 3.73 3.75
CA VAL A 47 1.12 3.71 2.90
C VAL A 47 0.23 2.51 3.25
N LEU A 48 0.82 1.32 3.39
CA LEU A 48 0.07 0.11 3.75
C LEU A 48 -0.54 0.19 5.15
N VAL A 49 0.07 0.93 6.08
CA VAL A 49 -0.51 1.21 7.40
C VAL A 49 -1.71 2.15 7.30
N GLN A 50 -1.60 3.25 6.54
CA GLN A 50 -2.71 4.20 6.34
C GLN A 50 -3.93 3.54 5.66
N LEU A 51 -3.67 2.62 4.71
CA LEU A 51 -4.69 1.82 4.04
C LEU A 51 -5.25 0.69 4.91
N GLY A 52 -4.70 0.47 6.10
CA GLY A 52 -5.15 -0.59 7.03
C GLY A 52 -4.77 -2.00 6.61
N VAL A 53 -3.87 -2.17 5.63
CA VAL A 53 -3.35 -3.47 5.18
C VAL A 53 -2.43 -4.07 6.23
N ILE A 54 -1.55 -3.24 6.81
CA ILE A 54 -0.60 -3.63 7.85
C ILE A 54 -0.97 -2.92 9.15
N LYS A 55 -0.99 -3.66 10.26
CA LYS A 55 -1.06 -3.09 11.61
C LYS A 55 0.35 -2.99 12.20
N LEU A 56 0.69 -1.84 12.77
CA LEU A 56 1.98 -1.66 13.43
C LEU A 56 2.05 -2.51 14.72
N PRO A 57 3.19 -3.18 15.00
CA PRO A 57 3.42 -3.84 16.27
C PRO A 57 3.27 -2.87 17.44
N GLY A 58 2.72 -3.32 18.57
CA GLY A 58 2.57 -2.49 19.78
C GLY A 58 1.41 -1.50 19.77
N THR A 59 0.65 -1.40 18.67
CA THR A 59 -0.63 -0.66 18.67
C THR A 59 -1.69 -1.53 19.33
N GLN A 60 -1.79 -1.47 20.65
CA GLN A 60 -2.89 -2.06 21.41
C GLN A 60 -3.96 -0.97 21.56
N VAL A 61 -5.08 -1.14 20.86
CA VAL A 61 -6.24 -0.27 21.05
C VAL A 61 -6.79 -0.61 22.44
N VAL A 62 -6.69 0.34 23.36
CA VAL A 62 -7.34 0.27 24.68
C VAL A 62 -8.85 0.41 24.51
#